data_AF-A0A0Q6ZD84-F1
#
_entry.id   AF-A0A0Q6ZD84-F1
#
_cell.length_a   1.000
_cell.length_b   1.000
_cell.length_c   1.000
_cell.angle_alpha   90.00
_cell.angle_beta   90.00
_cell.angle_gamma   90.00
#
_symmetry.space_group_name_H-M   'P 1'
#
loop_
_entity.id
_entity.type
_entity.pdbx_description
1 polymer ?
#
loop_
_entity_poly.entity_id
_entity_poly.type
_entity_poly.pdbx_seq_one_letter_code
_entity_poly.pdbx_strand_id
1 'polypeptide(L)'
;MSLPNEKSTEEIALGIRRRVFFHTMKHNGGYLSQACSAAESLALLYNELLALGEPTLPKVPLPFRGVPSANNPDAFTGAGYHGPVGAGYDRFFISPAHYALVIYSALIETGRMDEHALDHFNKDGGSVEMIGAEHSPGMEVTTGSLAQGLSMASGVAWARLRKKEPGKVWVYMSDGEFQEGQTWECLAAMSYHQIDNIRVVVDVNRQQCDGAMSSVLDLGDLAQRVTSFGVTCRSVDGHDLDALRNAAGSSEPGKPLVILANTSPYRGMDFLKKRFPRLHYVRFKSAEERQEMQVALAAELGIDLTAMERA
;
A
#
# COMPACT_ATOMS: atom_id res chain seq x y z
N MET A 1 -11.30 11.04 16.03
CA MET A 1 -10.65 12.10 15.24
C MET A 1 -9.44 11.47 14.59
N SER A 2 -9.16 11.81 13.33
CA SER A 2 -7.90 11.42 12.68
C SER A 2 -6.74 12.09 13.44
N LEU A 3 -5.61 11.39 13.58
CA LEU A 3 -4.37 11.98 14.08
C LEU A 3 -4.05 13.22 13.21
N PRO A 4 -4.01 14.44 13.77
CA PRO A 4 -3.64 15.60 12.98
C PRO A 4 -2.18 15.44 12.51
N ASN A 5 -1.97 15.50 11.19
CA ASN A 5 -0.64 15.54 10.61
C ASN A 5 -0.33 16.98 10.21
N GLU A 6 0.85 17.47 10.59
CA GLU A 6 1.32 18.81 10.21
C GLU A 6 1.83 18.85 8.76
N LYS A 7 2.16 17.68 8.20
CA LYS A 7 2.67 17.54 6.83
C LYS A 7 1.55 17.58 5.80
N SER A 8 1.83 18.19 4.65
CA SER A 8 0.99 18.06 3.47
C SER A 8 1.05 16.63 2.90
N THR A 9 0.07 16.27 2.08
CA THR A 9 0.04 14.96 1.40
C THR A 9 1.25 14.77 0.48
N GLU A 10 1.71 15.83 -0.18
CA GLU A 10 2.93 15.85 -1.00
C GLU A 10 4.19 15.62 -0.16
N GLU A 11 4.28 16.25 1.02
CA GLU A 11 5.40 16.06 1.94
C GLU A 11 5.46 14.62 2.46
N ILE A 12 4.31 14.02 2.77
CA ILE A 12 4.21 12.60 3.16
C ILE A 12 4.64 11.70 1.99
N ALA A 13 4.16 11.95 0.77
CA ALA A 13 4.54 11.17 -0.40
C ALA A 13 6.06 11.24 -0.67
N LEU A 14 6.67 12.42 -0.53
CA LEU A 14 8.12 12.58 -0.61
C LEU A 14 8.83 11.85 0.54
N GLY A 15 8.30 11.95 1.77
CA GLY A 15 8.82 11.25 2.95
C GLY A 15 8.83 9.73 2.78
N ILE A 16 7.76 9.15 2.22
CA ILE A 16 7.67 7.72 1.88
C ILE A 16 8.83 7.34 0.97
N ARG A 17 9.01 8.05 -0.15
CA ARG A 17 10.10 7.79 -1.11
C ARG A 17 11.48 7.86 -0.45
N ARG A 18 11.73 8.89 0.35
CA ARG A 18 13.01 9.09 1.06
C ARG A 18 13.31 7.95 2.04
N ARG A 19 12.31 7.50 2.82
CA ARG A 19 12.50 6.38 3.78
C ARG A 19 12.81 5.07 3.08
N VAL A 20 12.07 4.74 2.01
CA VAL A 20 12.35 3.52 1.24
C VAL A 20 13.73 3.60 0.57
N PHE A 21 14.12 4.77 0.08
CA PHE A 21 15.48 5.03 -0.42
C PHE A 21 16.54 4.75 0.66
N PHE A 22 16.45 5.38 1.84
CA PHE A 22 17.41 5.18 2.92
C PHE A 22 17.50 3.72 3.35
N HIS A 23 16.36 3.06 3.53
CA HIS A 23 16.31 1.65 3.86
C HIS A 23 17.01 0.80 2.79
N THR A 24 16.70 1.03 1.51
CA THR A 24 17.29 0.29 0.39
C THR A 24 18.80 0.44 0.36
N MET A 25 19.31 1.66 0.55
CA MET A 25 20.74 1.92 0.62
C MET A 25 21.37 1.19 1.82
N LYS A 26 20.80 1.31 3.03
CA LYS A 26 21.33 0.69 4.26
C LYS A 26 21.38 -0.84 4.17
N HIS A 27 20.34 -1.47 3.61
CA HIS A 27 20.14 -2.92 3.66
C HIS A 27 20.48 -3.67 2.36
N ASN A 28 21.12 -3.01 1.39
CA ASN A 28 21.54 -3.61 0.12
C ASN A 28 20.39 -4.19 -0.72
N GLY A 29 19.18 -3.66 -0.53
CA GLY A 29 18.04 -3.91 -1.40
C GLY A 29 16.70 -3.46 -0.84
N GLY A 30 15.70 -3.32 -1.71
CA GLY A 30 14.38 -2.86 -1.33
C GLY A 30 13.43 -2.61 -2.50
N TYR A 31 12.17 -2.32 -2.15
CA TYR A 31 11.04 -2.11 -3.05
C TYR A 31 10.93 -0.64 -3.49
N LEU A 32 11.98 -0.09 -4.13
CA LEU A 32 11.99 1.31 -4.59
C LEU A 32 10.87 1.59 -5.59
N SER A 33 10.62 0.66 -6.50
CA SER A 33 9.61 0.80 -7.55
C SER A 33 8.21 1.05 -6.98
N GLN A 34 7.87 0.35 -5.91
CA GLN A 34 6.58 0.45 -5.23
C GLN A 34 6.47 1.77 -4.46
N ALA A 35 7.57 2.27 -3.89
CA ALA A 35 7.58 3.60 -3.28
C ALA A 35 7.36 4.69 -4.33
N CYS A 36 7.94 4.54 -5.52
CA CYS A 36 7.74 5.48 -6.61
C CYS A 36 6.29 5.53 -7.08
N SER A 37 5.67 4.36 -7.27
CA SER A 37 4.32 4.27 -7.84
C SER A 37 3.22 4.60 -6.82
N ALA A 38 3.36 4.18 -5.56
CA ALA A 38 2.27 4.23 -4.57
C ALA A 38 2.34 5.40 -3.57
N ALA A 39 3.38 6.23 -3.61
CA ALA A 39 3.56 7.26 -2.59
C ALA A 39 2.40 8.26 -2.52
N GLU A 40 1.93 8.81 -3.66
CA GLU A 40 0.83 9.78 -3.67
C GLU A 40 -0.48 9.18 -3.15
N SER A 41 -0.86 8.01 -3.65
CA SER A 41 -2.12 7.36 -3.28
C SER A 41 -2.13 6.92 -1.81
N LEU A 42 -1.03 6.36 -1.30
CA LEU A 42 -0.93 5.97 0.12
C LEU A 42 -0.86 7.19 1.04
N ALA A 43 -0.13 8.24 0.66
CA ALA A 43 -0.11 9.50 1.40
C ALA A 43 -1.53 10.07 1.49
N LEU A 44 -2.24 10.14 0.37
CA LEU A 44 -3.60 10.66 0.32
C LEU A 44 -4.57 9.83 1.16
N LEU A 45 -4.48 8.50 1.08
CA LEU A 45 -5.31 7.59 1.85
C LEU A 45 -5.13 7.84 3.36
N TYR A 46 -3.89 7.80 3.85
CA TYR A 46 -3.63 7.96 5.28
C TYR A 46 -3.84 9.38 5.80
N ASN A 47 -3.59 10.39 4.97
CA ASN A 47 -3.63 11.80 5.41
C ASN A 47 -5.03 12.41 5.30
N GLU A 48 -5.79 12.08 4.25
CA GLU A 48 -7.03 12.80 3.91
C GLU A 48 -8.28 11.91 3.83
N LEU A 49 -8.17 10.69 3.27
CA LEU A 49 -9.36 9.93 2.88
C LEU A 49 -9.85 8.93 3.92
N LEU A 50 -8.96 8.26 4.63
CA LEU A 50 -9.33 7.21 5.58
C LEU A 50 -9.84 7.81 6.90
N ALA A 51 -11.05 7.45 7.29
CA ALA A 51 -11.60 7.78 8.61
C ALA A 51 -11.13 6.78 9.67
N LEU A 52 -9.84 6.84 10.02
CA LEU A 52 -9.21 5.95 11.01
C LEU A 52 -9.37 6.48 12.44
N GLY A 53 -9.25 5.57 13.41
CA GLY A 53 -9.11 5.94 14.82
C GLY A 53 -7.65 6.12 15.24
N GLU A 54 -7.48 6.45 16.52
CA GLU A 54 -6.16 6.46 17.17
C GLU A 54 -5.58 5.05 17.19
N PRO A 55 -4.27 4.86 16.89
CA PRO A 55 -3.62 3.57 17.00
C PRO A 55 -3.84 2.94 18.38
N THR A 56 -4.16 1.65 18.40
CA THR A 56 -4.36 0.85 19.62
C THR A 56 -3.11 0.05 19.99
N LEU A 57 -2.09 0.05 19.12
CA LEU A 57 -0.79 -0.55 19.34
C LEU A 57 0.28 0.52 19.57
N PRO A 58 1.38 0.19 20.26
CA PRO A 58 2.49 1.12 20.44
C PRO A 58 3.13 1.49 19.10
N LYS A 59 3.65 2.72 19.00
CA LYS A 59 4.33 3.22 17.80
C LYS A 59 5.56 2.39 17.42
N VAL A 60 6.27 1.83 18.40
CA VAL A 60 7.32 0.84 18.19
C VAL A 60 6.68 -0.55 18.20
N PRO A 61 6.75 -1.32 17.10
CA PRO A 61 6.06 -2.60 17.00
C PRO A 61 6.47 -3.64 18.01
N LEU A 62 5.46 -4.31 18.58
CA LEU A 62 5.64 -5.44 19.47
C LEU A 62 6.26 -6.63 18.71
N PRO A 63 7.07 -7.48 19.37
CA PRO A 63 7.56 -8.72 18.76
C PRO A 63 6.41 -9.67 18.45
N PHE A 64 6.60 -10.52 17.43
CA PHE A 64 5.64 -11.55 17.09
C PHE A 64 5.77 -12.73 18.07
N ARG A 65 4.73 -12.94 18.89
CA ARG A 65 4.69 -14.02 19.91
C ARG A 65 4.03 -15.31 19.43
N GLY A 66 3.67 -15.37 18.15
CA GLY A 66 2.94 -16.48 17.54
C GLY A 66 1.48 -16.13 17.22
N VAL A 67 0.78 -17.10 16.65
CA VAL A 67 -0.63 -16.97 16.23
C VAL A 67 -1.59 -17.02 17.43
N PRO A 68 -2.85 -16.58 17.26
CA PRO A 68 -3.87 -16.72 18.30
C PRO A 68 -4.01 -18.17 18.78
N SER A 69 -3.90 -18.39 20.09
CA SER A 69 -4.07 -19.71 20.71
C SER A 69 -4.42 -19.58 22.18
N ALA A 70 -4.79 -20.70 22.83
CA ALA A 70 -5.00 -20.73 24.29
C ALA A 70 -3.76 -20.30 25.09
N ASN A 71 -2.56 -20.46 24.52
CA ASN A 71 -1.29 -20.07 25.13
C ASN A 71 -0.81 -18.67 24.70
N ASN A 72 -1.56 -18.01 23.81
CA ASN A 72 -1.29 -16.65 23.33
C ASN A 72 -2.62 -15.87 23.26
N PRO A 73 -3.26 -15.59 24.41
CA PRO A 73 -4.55 -14.92 24.47
C PRO A 73 -4.46 -13.44 24.05
N ASP A 74 -3.28 -12.84 24.17
CA ASP A 74 -3.02 -11.43 23.86
C ASP A 74 -2.48 -11.24 22.43
N ALA A 75 -2.78 -12.17 21.51
CA ALA A 75 -2.43 -12.03 20.11
C ALA A 75 -3.05 -10.74 19.53
N PHE A 76 -2.27 -10.03 18.72
CA PHE A 76 -2.68 -8.77 18.10
C PHE A 76 -2.55 -8.88 16.58
N THR A 77 -3.21 -7.95 15.88
CA THR A 77 -3.05 -7.77 14.44
C THR A 77 -2.53 -6.37 14.13
N GLY A 78 -1.89 -6.24 12.97
CA GLY A 78 -1.43 -4.99 12.39
C GLY A 78 -2.51 -3.92 12.21
N ALA A 79 -3.77 -4.33 12.18
CA ALA A 79 -4.94 -3.45 12.18
C ALA A 79 -4.89 -2.43 13.33
N GLY A 80 -4.23 -2.74 14.44
CA GLY A 80 -4.10 -1.82 15.56
C GLY A 80 -3.41 -0.48 15.22
N TYR A 81 -2.61 -0.42 14.15
CA TYR A 81 -2.03 0.84 13.64
C TYR A 81 -3.03 1.73 12.89
N HIS A 82 -4.13 1.15 12.41
CA HIS A 82 -5.29 1.87 11.86
C HIS A 82 -6.31 2.25 12.94
N GLY A 83 -6.17 1.70 14.13
CA GLY A 83 -6.94 2.04 15.33
C GLY A 83 -7.96 0.96 15.72
N PRO A 84 -8.99 1.32 16.51
CA PRO A 84 -9.97 0.35 17.00
C PRO A 84 -10.88 -0.16 15.89
N VAL A 85 -11.28 -1.42 16.00
CA VAL A 85 -12.33 -2.00 15.15
C VAL A 85 -13.69 -1.53 15.65
N GLY A 86 -14.26 -0.52 14.99
CA GLY A 86 -15.57 0.04 15.35
C GLY A 86 -16.41 0.41 14.14
N ALA A 87 -17.74 0.41 14.32
CA ALA A 87 -18.71 0.65 13.25
C ALA A 87 -18.50 2.00 12.52
N GLY A 88 -17.99 3.01 13.23
CA GLY A 88 -17.73 4.35 12.69
C GLY A 88 -16.41 4.53 11.95
N TYR A 89 -15.47 3.59 12.06
CA TYR A 89 -14.14 3.73 11.48
C TYR A 89 -14.02 2.99 10.15
N ASP A 90 -13.25 3.55 9.23
CA ASP A 90 -12.87 2.86 8.01
C ASP A 90 -11.94 1.67 8.34
N ARG A 91 -11.98 0.65 7.48
CA ARG A 91 -11.04 -0.48 7.49
C ARG A 91 -10.18 -0.41 6.26
N PHE A 92 -8.90 -0.76 6.36
CA PHE A 92 -7.96 -0.62 5.25
C PHE A 92 -7.13 -1.89 5.04
N PHE A 93 -7.37 -2.55 3.92
CA PHE A 93 -6.74 -3.82 3.56
C PHE A 93 -5.65 -3.59 2.52
N ILE A 94 -4.46 -4.12 2.78
CA ILE A 94 -3.35 -4.10 1.81
C ILE A 94 -3.25 -5.48 1.17
N SER A 95 -3.62 -5.57 -0.10
CA SER A 95 -3.56 -6.83 -0.85
C SER A 95 -2.12 -7.20 -1.29
N PRO A 96 -1.30 -6.28 -1.83
CA PRO A 96 0.07 -6.62 -2.20
C PRO A 96 0.97 -6.53 -0.96
N ALA A 97 1.05 -7.63 -0.18
CA ALA A 97 1.84 -7.71 1.05
C ALA A 97 3.30 -7.23 0.92
N HIS A 98 3.89 -7.39 -0.26
CA HIS A 98 5.26 -6.95 -0.55
C HIS A 98 5.45 -5.43 -0.57
N TYR A 99 4.36 -4.64 -0.53
CA TYR A 99 4.40 -3.19 -0.35
C TYR A 99 4.66 -2.80 1.12
N ALA A 100 4.88 -3.76 2.02
CA ALA A 100 5.08 -3.57 3.45
C ALA A 100 6.01 -2.40 3.80
N LEU A 101 7.19 -2.31 3.20
CA LEU A 101 8.13 -1.21 3.47
C LEU A 101 7.55 0.18 3.12
N VAL A 102 6.76 0.28 2.06
CA VAL A 102 6.07 1.52 1.65
C VAL A 102 4.94 1.85 2.64
N ILE A 103 4.18 0.84 3.07
CA ILE A 103 3.12 0.98 4.07
C ILE A 103 3.70 1.43 5.41
N TYR A 104 4.77 0.80 5.88
CA TYR A 104 5.47 1.18 7.10
C TYR A 104 5.98 2.62 7.01
N SER A 105 6.54 3.01 5.87
CA SER A 105 6.98 4.39 5.63
C SER A 105 5.80 5.37 5.70
N ALA A 106 4.63 5.02 5.15
CA ALA A 106 3.41 5.83 5.23
C ALA A 106 2.89 5.94 6.68
N LEU A 107 2.92 4.85 7.45
CA LEU A 107 2.56 4.87 8.87
C LEU A 107 3.50 5.76 9.69
N ILE A 108 4.79 5.78 9.38
CA ILE A 108 5.75 6.69 10.04
C ILE A 108 5.48 8.14 9.65
N GLU A 109 5.33 8.42 8.36
CA GLU A 109 5.08 9.78 7.87
C GLU A 109 3.74 10.36 8.35
N THR A 110 2.81 9.50 8.76
CA THR A 110 1.53 9.88 9.38
C THR A 110 1.50 9.75 10.90
N GLY A 111 2.67 9.53 11.53
CA GLY A 111 2.83 9.52 12.98
C GLY A 111 2.21 8.33 13.71
N ARG A 112 1.74 7.31 12.97
CA ARG A 112 1.14 6.07 13.47
C ARG A 112 2.18 5.04 13.91
N MET A 113 3.39 5.12 13.35
CA MET A 113 4.53 4.26 13.70
C MET A 113 5.76 5.12 13.97
N ASP A 114 6.65 4.65 14.84
CA ASP A 114 7.92 5.32 15.14
C ASP A 114 8.94 5.02 14.03
N GLU A 115 9.83 5.96 13.71
CA GLU A 115 10.80 5.73 12.65
C GLU A 115 11.84 4.64 12.97
N HIS A 116 12.18 4.47 14.25
CA HIS A 116 13.08 3.41 14.71
C HIS A 116 12.44 2.02 14.56
N ALA A 117 11.14 1.92 14.27
CA ALA A 117 10.50 0.64 13.96
C ALA A 117 11.15 -0.07 12.75
N LEU A 118 11.68 0.68 11.78
CA LEU A 118 12.37 0.09 10.63
C LEU A 118 13.69 -0.58 10.99
N ASP A 119 14.26 -0.31 12.17
CA ASP A 119 15.41 -1.08 12.67
C ASP A 119 15.03 -2.53 12.99
N HIS A 120 13.74 -2.85 13.12
CA HIS A 120 13.22 -4.22 13.30
C HIS A 120 12.79 -4.88 11.99
N PHE A 121 12.98 -4.22 10.84
CA PHE A 121 12.55 -4.74 9.54
C PHE A 121 13.20 -6.08 9.22
N ASN A 122 12.36 -7.09 8.97
CA ASN A 122 12.71 -8.44 8.56
C ASN A 122 13.72 -9.13 9.50
N LYS A 123 13.62 -8.87 10.81
CA LYS A 123 14.40 -9.55 11.86
C LYS A 123 13.57 -10.66 12.51
N ASP A 124 14.23 -11.78 12.83
CA ASP A 124 13.61 -12.92 13.50
C ASP A 124 12.90 -12.50 14.81
N GLY A 125 11.66 -12.98 14.99
CA GLY A 125 10.82 -12.65 16.14
C GLY A 125 10.21 -11.24 16.12
N GLY A 126 10.50 -10.42 15.10
CA GLY A 126 9.86 -9.13 14.88
C GLY A 126 8.49 -9.26 14.21
N SER A 127 7.73 -8.16 14.19
CA SER A 127 6.46 -8.06 13.44
C SER A 127 6.56 -7.22 12.17
N VAL A 128 7.68 -6.51 11.98
CA VAL A 128 7.94 -5.63 10.82
C VAL A 128 8.50 -6.47 9.67
N GLU A 129 7.65 -7.21 8.96
CA GLU A 129 8.10 -8.18 7.96
C GLU A 129 8.36 -7.54 6.58
N MET A 130 9.26 -8.16 5.79
CA MET A 130 9.48 -7.72 4.41
C MET A 130 8.27 -7.94 3.51
N ILE A 131 7.55 -9.05 3.74
CA ILE A 131 6.26 -9.36 3.14
C ILE A 131 5.27 -9.34 4.28
N GLY A 132 4.35 -8.37 4.28
CA GLY A 132 3.44 -8.18 5.41
C GLY A 132 2.53 -9.38 5.66
N ALA A 133 2.26 -9.64 6.94
CA ALA A 133 1.29 -10.61 7.41
C ALA A 133 0.33 -9.92 8.41
N GLU A 134 -0.69 -10.62 8.91
CA GLU A 134 -1.73 -10.05 9.78
C GLU A 134 -1.19 -9.44 11.07
N HIS A 135 -0.01 -9.82 11.54
CA HIS A 135 0.64 -9.22 12.72
C HIS A 135 1.49 -7.99 12.38
N SER A 136 1.74 -7.74 11.09
CA SER A 136 2.60 -6.65 10.63
C SER A 136 1.92 -5.30 10.64
N PRO A 137 2.62 -4.19 10.99
CA PRO A 137 1.99 -2.88 11.08
C PRO A 137 1.14 -2.48 9.87
N GLY A 138 -0.13 -2.13 10.09
CA GLY A 138 -1.07 -1.71 9.05
C GLY A 138 -1.64 -2.84 8.18
N MET A 139 -1.31 -4.10 8.46
CA MET A 139 -1.88 -5.26 7.77
C MET A 139 -3.03 -5.82 8.62
N GLU A 140 -4.24 -5.84 8.07
CA GLU A 140 -5.40 -6.36 8.80
C GLU A 140 -5.59 -7.88 8.67
N VAL A 141 -5.05 -8.47 7.61
CA VAL A 141 -5.16 -9.89 7.26
C VAL A 141 -3.85 -10.34 6.63
N THR A 142 -3.59 -11.66 6.68
CA THR A 142 -2.47 -12.25 5.94
C THR A 142 -2.77 -12.16 4.45
N THR A 143 -1.93 -11.47 3.70
CA THR A 143 -1.99 -11.48 2.23
C THR A 143 -0.69 -12.08 1.68
N GLY A 144 -0.23 -11.67 0.51
CA GLY A 144 0.99 -12.20 -0.12
C GLY A 144 0.73 -13.27 -1.16
N SER A 145 -0.33 -14.07 -1.01
CA SER A 145 -1.01 -14.63 -2.18
C SER A 145 -1.86 -13.51 -2.80
N LEU A 146 -1.49 -13.10 -4.01
CA LEU A 146 -2.16 -12.04 -4.75
C LEU A 146 -3.68 -12.28 -4.85
N ALA A 147 -4.46 -11.20 -5.00
CA ALA A 147 -5.92 -11.17 -5.13
C ALA A 147 -6.77 -11.61 -3.91
N GLN A 148 -6.21 -12.30 -2.93
CA GLN A 148 -6.98 -12.76 -1.76
C GLN A 148 -7.49 -11.61 -0.86
N GLY A 149 -6.71 -10.52 -0.78
CA GLY A 149 -7.04 -9.35 0.03
C GLY A 149 -8.38 -8.73 -0.35
N LEU A 150 -8.66 -8.63 -1.66
CA LEU A 150 -9.94 -8.09 -2.16
C LEU A 150 -11.12 -8.93 -1.68
N SER A 151 -11.06 -10.26 -1.82
CA SER A 151 -12.16 -11.16 -1.44
C SER A 151 -12.48 -11.08 0.06
N MET A 152 -11.44 -11.07 0.91
CA MET A 152 -11.63 -10.93 2.36
C MET A 152 -12.24 -9.57 2.72
N ALA A 153 -11.71 -8.49 2.14
CA ALA A 153 -12.23 -7.14 2.35
C ALA A 153 -13.68 -6.99 1.87
N SER A 154 -14.05 -7.59 0.74
CA SER A 154 -15.42 -7.61 0.23
C SER A 154 -16.38 -8.35 1.16
N GLY A 155 -15.95 -9.46 1.77
CA GLY A 155 -16.73 -10.15 2.81
C GLY A 155 -16.99 -9.25 4.02
N VAL A 156 -15.97 -8.52 4.49
CA VAL A 156 -16.11 -7.53 5.57
C VAL A 156 -17.06 -6.40 5.14
N ALA A 157 -16.87 -5.83 3.96
CA ALA A 157 -17.70 -4.76 3.42
C ALA A 157 -19.18 -5.18 3.34
N TRP A 158 -19.45 -6.38 2.85
CA TRP A 158 -20.79 -6.95 2.77
C TRP A 158 -21.44 -7.09 4.15
N ALA A 159 -20.70 -7.61 5.13
CA ALA A 159 -21.18 -7.73 6.50
C ALA A 159 -21.52 -6.37 7.11
N ARG A 160 -20.67 -5.36 6.90
CA ARG A 160 -20.89 -3.98 7.40
C ARG A 160 -22.11 -3.33 6.76
N LEU A 161 -22.29 -3.50 5.45
CA LEU A 161 -23.45 -3.00 4.72
C LEU A 161 -24.76 -3.57 5.31
N ARG A 162 -24.81 -4.88 5.56
CA ARG A 162 -25.98 -5.55 6.16
C ARG A 162 -26.25 -5.12 7.60
N LYS A 163 -25.21 -4.78 8.35
CA LYS A 163 -25.30 -4.22 9.70
C LYS A 163 -25.59 -2.72 9.72
N LYS A 164 -25.63 -2.05 8.56
CA LYS A 164 -25.79 -0.60 8.41
C LYS A 164 -24.69 0.18 9.15
N GLU A 165 -23.48 -0.36 9.15
CA GLU A 165 -22.33 0.34 9.73
C GLU A 165 -21.84 1.43 8.77
N PRO A 166 -21.58 2.66 9.27
CA PRO A 166 -21.24 3.79 8.39
C PRO A 166 -19.79 3.79 7.88
N GLY A 167 -18.87 3.11 8.56
CA GLY A 167 -17.46 3.04 8.14
C GLY A 167 -17.28 2.26 6.85
N LYS A 168 -16.39 2.75 5.99
CA LYS A 168 -16.10 2.19 4.66
C LYS A 168 -15.07 1.07 4.77
N VAL A 169 -14.94 0.30 3.70
CA VAL A 169 -13.82 -0.63 3.53
C VAL A 169 -12.99 -0.17 2.35
N TRP A 170 -11.70 0.05 2.59
CA TRP A 170 -10.73 0.42 1.58
C TRP A 170 -9.79 -0.74 1.32
N VAL A 171 -9.43 -0.93 0.05
CA VAL A 171 -8.48 -1.96 -0.38
C VAL A 171 -7.43 -1.30 -1.26
N TYR A 172 -6.15 -1.54 -0.96
CA TYR A 172 -5.05 -1.19 -1.85
C TYR A 172 -4.61 -2.44 -2.61
N MET A 173 -4.51 -2.34 -3.93
CA MET A 173 -4.15 -3.44 -4.84
C MET A 173 -3.06 -3.01 -5.82
N SER A 174 -2.43 -3.98 -6.47
CA SER A 174 -1.60 -3.78 -7.67
C SER A 174 -2.30 -4.30 -8.93
N ASP A 175 -1.95 -3.77 -10.10
CA ASP A 175 -2.48 -4.23 -11.39
C ASP A 175 -2.16 -5.70 -11.69
N GLY A 176 -1.01 -6.21 -11.25
CA GLY A 176 -0.66 -7.63 -11.35
C GLY A 176 -1.70 -8.58 -10.74
N GLU A 177 -2.44 -8.14 -9.71
CA GLU A 177 -3.49 -8.95 -9.08
C GLU A 177 -4.71 -9.18 -9.99
N PHE A 178 -4.88 -8.39 -11.05
CA PHE A 178 -5.94 -8.61 -12.04
C PHE A 178 -5.61 -9.72 -13.04
N GLN A 179 -4.42 -10.31 -12.96
CA GLN A 179 -4.11 -11.57 -13.66
C GLN A 179 -4.66 -12.80 -12.93
N GLU A 180 -4.98 -12.67 -11.64
CA GLU A 180 -5.60 -13.74 -10.86
C GLU A 180 -7.10 -13.83 -11.12
N GLY A 181 -7.59 -15.03 -11.43
CA GLY A 181 -9.01 -15.29 -11.68
C GLY A 181 -9.92 -14.83 -10.53
N GLN A 182 -9.45 -15.01 -9.30
CA GLN A 182 -10.18 -14.65 -8.08
C GLN A 182 -10.56 -13.16 -8.02
N THR A 183 -9.75 -12.25 -8.58
CA THR A 183 -10.08 -10.82 -8.64
C THR A 183 -11.39 -10.60 -9.42
N TRP A 184 -11.54 -11.28 -10.55
CA TRP A 184 -12.72 -11.17 -11.42
C TRP A 184 -13.96 -11.80 -10.79
N GLU A 185 -13.81 -12.96 -10.14
CA GLU A 185 -14.89 -13.58 -9.34
C GLU A 185 -15.39 -12.62 -8.26
N CYS A 186 -14.47 -11.96 -7.56
CA CYS A 186 -14.82 -11.01 -6.52
C CYS A 186 -15.51 -9.75 -7.06
N LEU A 187 -15.05 -9.20 -8.20
CA LEU A 187 -15.74 -8.08 -8.86
C LEU A 187 -17.19 -8.42 -9.21
N ALA A 188 -17.43 -9.61 -9.76
CA ALA A 188 -18.77 -10.10 -10.07
C ALA A 188 -19.64 -10.22 -8.81
N ALA A 189 -19.08 -10.79 -7.73
CA ALA A 189 -19.79 -10.95 -6.46
C ALA A 189 -20.11 -9.60 -5.80
N MET A 190 -19.16 -8.64 -5.79
CA MET A 190 -19.39 -7.31 -5.21
C MET A 190 -20.47 -6.53 -5.97
N SER A 191 -20.49 -6.65 -7.29
CA SER A 191 -21.51 -6.04 -8.15
C SER A 191 -22.89 -6.66 -7.89
N TYR A 192 -23.00 -7.99 -7.91
CA TYR A 192 -24.24 -8.71 -7.64
C TYR A 192 -24.84 -8.38 -6.26
N HIS A 193 -23.99 -8.29 -5.24
CA HIS A 193 -24.40 -7.96 -3.87
C HIS A 193 -24.48 -6.46 -3.58
N GLN A 194 -24.25 -5.61 -4.58
CA GLN A 194 -24.34 -4.15 -4.47
C GLN A 194 -23.50 -3.59 -3.31
N ILE A 195 -22.26 -4.09 -3.15
CA ILE A 195 -21.36 -3.73 -2.06
C ILE A 195 -20.78 -2.32 -2.32
N ASP A 196 -21.56 -1.28 -2.08
CA ASP A 196 -21.23 0.12 -2.40
C ASP A 196 -20.43 0.86 -1.32
N ASN A 197 -20.21 0.22 -0.16
CA ASN A 197 -19.37 0.74 0.91
C ASN A 197 -17.88 0.38 0.76
N ILE A 198 -17.50 -0.38 -0.29
CA ILE A 198 -16.10 -0.71 -0.60
C ILE A 198 -15.49 0.24 -1.63
N ARG A 199 -14.21 0.57 -1.44
CA ARG A 199 -13.38 1.38 -2.34
C ARG A 199 -12.05 0.67 -2.58
N VAL A 200 -11.71 0.45 -3.84
CA VAL A 200 -10.49 -0.23 -4.24
C VAL A 200 -9.60 0.78 -4.97
N VAL A 201 -8.38 0.97 -4.49
CA VAL A 201 -7.34 1.74 -5.19
C VAL A 201 -6.34 0.75 -5.76
N VAL A 202 -6.11 0.82 -7.06
CA VAL A 202 -5.20 -0.08 -7.79
C VAL A 202 -4.01 0.73 -8.29
N ASP A 203 -2.82 0.33 -7.87
CA ASP A 203 -1.56 0.82 -8.43
C ASP A 203 -1.33 0.18 -9.81
N VAL A 204 -1.59 0.94 -10.88
CA VAL A 204 -1.41 0.50 -12.27
C VAL A 204 -0.08 1.01 -12.79
N ASN A 205 1.01 0.41 -12.29
CA ASN A 205 2.39 0.78 -12.63
C ASN A 205 2.95 0.03 -13.85
N ARG A 206 2.18 -0.93 -14.40
CA ARG A 206 2.50 -1.73 -15.59
C ARG A 206 3.76 -2.58 -15.46
N GLN A 207 4.12 -2.98 -14.23
CA GLN A 207 5.31 -3.78 -13.95
C GLN A 207 5.01 -4.94 -12.98
N GLN A 208 5.70 -6.06 -13.20
CA GLN A 208 5.65 -7.25 -12.37
C GLN A 208 7.07 -7.73 -12.01
N CYS A 209 7.15 -8.82 -11.24
CA CYS A 209 8.42 -9.45 -10.89
C CYS A 209 9.25 -9.83 -12.14
N ASP A 210 8.60 -10.41 -13.15
CA ASP A 210 9.29 -10.95 -14.34
C ASP A 210 9.48 -9.92 -15.47
N GLY A 211 8.95 -8.70 -15.33
CA GLY A 211 9.15 -7.63 -16.29
C GLY A 211 7.96 -6.70 -16.46
N ALA A 212 7.84 -6.10 -17.64
CA ALA A 212 6.73 -5.22 -17.96
C ALA A 212 5.48 -6.06 -18.16
N MET A 213 4.32 -5.56 -17.71
CA MET A 213 3.02 -6.22 -17.93
C MET A 213 2.82 -6.64 -19.38
N SER A 214 3.18 -5.76 -20.32
CA SER A 214 3.07 -5.99 -21.78
C SER A 214 3.91 -7.15 -22.31
N SER A 215 4.94 -7.58 -21.57
CA SER A 215 5.82 -8.69 -21.93
C SER A 215 5.56 -9.99 -21.16
N VAL A 216 4.76 -9.93 -20.09
CA VAL A 216 4.45 -11.06 -19.22
C VAL A 216 3.02 -11.54 -19.49
N LEU A 217 2.03 -10.74 -19.11
CA LEU A 217 0.62 -10.97 -19.42
C LEU A 217 -0.13 -9.62 -19.44
N ASP A 218 -0.39 -9.14 -20.65
CA ASP A 218 -1.05 -7.84 -20.85
C ASP A 218 -2.55 -7.91 -20.50
N LEU A 219 -2.99 -6.94 -19.71
CA LEU A 219 -4.41 -6.76 -19.34
C LEU A 219 -5.17 -5.87 -20.33
N GLY A 220 -4.48 -5.27 -21.31
CA GLY A 220 -5.10 -4.40 -22.31
C GLY A 220 -5.80 -3.20 -21.68
N ASP A 221 -7.04 -2.94 -22.12
CA ASP A 221 -7.89 -1.92 -21.49
C ASP A 221 -8.48 -2.44 -20.18
N LEU A 222 -7.71 -2.31 -19.10
CA LEU A 222 -8.13 -2.71 -17.76
C LEU A 222 -9.37 -1.95 -17.30
N ALA A 223 -9.53 -0.67 -17.66
CA ALA A 223 -10.69 0.12 -17.27
C ALA A 223 -11.98 -0.42 -17.89
N GLN A 224 -11.95 -0.75 -19.18
CA GLN A 224 -13.10 -1.37 -19.86
C GLN A 224 -13.42 -2.74 -19.26
N ARG A 225 -12.40 -3.57 -19.00
CA ARG A 225 -12.59 -4.90 -18.39
C ARG A 225 -13.19 -4.80 -16.99
N VAL A 226 -12.69 -3.90 -16.14
CA VAL A 226 -13.25 -3.72 -14.78
C VAL A 226 -14.69 -3.20 -14.85
N THR A 227 -14.95 -2.23 -15.73
CA THR A 227 -16.30 -1.66 -15.91
C THR A 227 -17.33 -2.71 -16.35
N SER A 228 -16.93 -3.70 -17.16
CA SER A 228 -17.87 -4.73 -17.64
C SER A 228 -18.38 -5.66 -16.54
N PHE A 229 -17.74 -5.68 -15.36
CA PHE A 229 -18.21 -6.42 -14.18
C PHE A 229 -19.26 -5.64 -13.35
N GLY A 230 -19.69 -4.46 -13.81
CA GLY A 230 -20.79 -3.70 -13.20
C GLY A 230 -20.38 -2.83 -12.00
N VAL A 231 -19.08 -2.63 -11.80
CA VAL A 231 -18.56 -1.70 -10.78
C VAL A 231 -18.41 -0.29 -11.34
N THR A 232 -18.36 0.71 -10.46
CA THR A 232 -17.93 2.06 -10.83
C THR A 232 -16.42 2.07 -10.98
N CYS A 233 -15.92 2.28 -12.20
CA CYS A 233 -14.48 2.39 -12.47
C CYS A 233 -14.08 3.85 -12.76
N ARG A 234 -12.97 4.30 -12.18
CA ARG A 234 -12.32 5.59 -12.48
C ARG A 234 -10.86 5.34 -12.80
N SER A 235 -10.44 5.64 -14.01
CA SER A 235 -9.03 5.58 -14.42
C SER A 235 -8.47 6.99 -14.45
N VAL A 236 -7.47 7.26 -13.62
CA VAL A 236 -6.91 8.61 -13.41
C VAL A 236 -5.38 8.56 -13.40
N ASP A 237 -4.73 9.73 -13.51
CA ASP A 237 -3.31 9.86 -13.20
C ASP A 237 -3.09 9.61 -11.70
N GLY A 238 -2.31 8.59 -11.37
CA GLY A 238 -2.02 8.19 -10.00
C GLY A 238 -1.03 9.11 -9.28
N HIS A 239 -0.41 10.05 -9.98
CA HIS A 239 0.47 11.07 -9.40
C HIS A 239 -0.17 12.46 -9.32
N ASP A 240 -1.45 12.56 -9.69
CA ASP A 240 -2.28 13.76 -9.51
C ASP A 240 -3.20 13.55 -8.30
N LEU A 241 -2.88 14.25 -7.20
CA LEU A 241 -3.63 14.16 -5.95
C LEU A 241 -5.07 14.70 -6.09
N ASP A 242 -5.29 15.72 -6.91
CA ASP A 242 -6.64 16.25 -7.16
C ASP A 242 -7.47 15.21 -7.93
N ALA A 243 -6.88 14.55 -8.93
CA ALA A 243 -7.55 13.49 -9.67
C ALA A 243 -7.92 12.30 -8.78
N LEU A 244 -7.02 11.88 -7.88
CA LEU A 244 -7.29 10.82 -6.90
C LEU A 244 -8.38 11.21 -5.90
N ARG A 245 -8.37 12.44 -5.37
CA ARG A 245 -9.43 12.96 -4.48
C ARG A 245 -10.79 12.96 -5.17
N ASN A 246 -10.84 13.47 -6.39
CA ASN A 246 -12.07 13.50 -7.19
C ASN A 246 -12.59 12.08 -7.48
N ALA A 247 -11.70 11.14 -7.82
CA ALA A 247 -12.08 9.74 -8.04
C ALA A 247 -12.65 9.11 -6.75
N ALA A 248 -12.01 9.31 -5.60
CA ALA A 248 -12.45 8.81 -4.29
C ALA A 248 -13.84 9.32 -3.88
N GLY A 249 -14.21 10.53 -4.30
CA GLY A 249 -15.52 11.15 -4.08
C GLY A 249 -16.62 10.68 -5.03
N SER A 250 -16.30 9.90 -6.06
CA SER A 250 -17.23 9.60 -7.17
C SER A 250 -18.01 8.28 -7.05
N SER A 251 -18.17 7.77 -5.82
CA SER A 251 -18.93 6.53 -5.55
C SER A 251 -20.40 6.65 -5.96
N GLU A 252 -20.94 5.58 -6.55
CA GLU A 252 -22.35 5.49 -6.95
C GLU A 252 -23.11 4.52 -6.02
N PRO A 253 -24.36 4.83 -5.63
CA PRO A 253 -25.17 3.91 -4.83
C PRO A 253 -25.32 2.55 -5.52
N GLY A 254 -25.20 1.48 -4.74
CA GLY A 254 -25.30 0.10 -5.19
C GLY A 254 -24.16 -0.41 -6.06
N LYS A 255 -23.07 0.37 -6.25
CA LYS A 255 -21.89 -0.05 -7.00
C LYS A 255 -20.60 0.08 -6.19
N PRO A 256 -19.75 -0.97 -6.17
CA PRO A 256 -18.37 -0.85 -5.68
C PRO A 256 -17.61 0.21 -6.48
N LEU A 257 -16.72 0.95 -5.82
CA LEU A 257 -15.82 1.91 -6.49
C LEU A 257 -14.42 1.29 -6.67
N VAL A 258 -13.94 1.26 -7.92
CA VAL A 258 -12.56 0.89 -8.28
C VAL A 258 -11.87 2.09 -8.92
N ILE A 259 -10.74 2.49 -8.37
CA ILE A 259 -9.90 3.59 -8.84
C ILE A 259 -8.62 2.98 -9.38
N LEU A 260 -8.46 3.04 -10.70
CA LEU A 260 -7.23 2.65 -11.39
C LEU A 260 -6.31 3.88 -11.42
N ALA A 261 -5.34 3.90 -10.50
CA ALA A 261 -4.32 4.94 -10.44
C ALA A 261 -3.20 4.56 -11.42
N ASN A 262 -3.13 5.22 -12.57
CA ASN A 262 -2.07 4.98 -13.56
C ASN A 262 -0.79 5.65 -13.09
N THR A 263 0.22 4.85 -12.78
CA THR A 263 1.44 5.32 -12.09
C THR A 263 2.68 4.93 -12.88
N SER A 264 3.82 5.51 -12.49
CA SER A 264 5.14 5.16 -12.97
C SER A 264 5.95 4.49 -11.86
N PRO A 265 6.58 3.33 -12.13
CA PRO A 265 7.43 2.63 -11.16
C PRO A 265 8.75 3.35 -10.87
N TYR A 266 9.00 4.52 -11.47
CA TYR A 266 10.19 5.34 -11.25
C TYR A 266 9.85 6.83 -11.01
N ARG A 267 8.59 7.16 -10.68
CA ARG A 267 8.20 8.53 -10.33
C ARG A 267 9.03 9.08 -9.17
N GLY A 268 9.68 10.21 -9.41
CA GLY A 268 10.52 10.90 -8.43
C GLY A 268 11.90 10.26 -8.23
N MET A 269 12.21 9.20 -8.98
CA MET A 269 13.47 8.47 -8.95
C MET A 269 13.83 8.01 -10.38
N ASP A 270 13.93 8.97 -11.31
CA ASP A 270 14.06 8.71 -12.76
C ASP A 270 15.29 7.87 -13.11
N PHE A 271 16.36 7.91 -12.32
CA PHE A 271 17.51 7.02 -12.49
C PHE A 271 17.12 5.53 -12.54
N LEU A 272 16.06 5.13 -11.82
CA LEU A 272 15.56 3.74 -11.82
C LEU A 272 15.06 3.29 -13.19
N LYS A 273 14.70 4.22 -14.08
CA LYS A 273 14.30 3.91 -15.47
C LYS A 273 15.38 3.10 -16.20
N LYS A 274 16.67 3.27 -15.87
CA LYS A 274 17.77 2.47 -16.42
C LYS A 274 17.62 0.96 -16.17
N ARG A 275 16.89 0.58 -15.11
CA ARG A 275 16.64 -0.82 -14.74
C ARG A 275 15.30 -1.34 -15.24
N PHE A 276 14.42 -0.49 -15.77
CA PHE A 276 13.11 -0.93 -16.26
C PHE A 276 13.27 -1.97 -17.38
N PRO A 277 12.52 -3.09 -17.34
CA PRO A 277 11.41 -3.40 -16.41
C PRO A 277 11.79 -4.25 -15.18
N ARG A 278 13.08 -4.41 -14.88
CA ARG A 278 13.60 -5.22 -13.76
C ARG A 278 13.99 -4.36 -12.55
N LEU A 279 12.98 -3.73 -11.95
CA LEU A 279 13.13 -2.94 -10.72
C LEU A 279 12.14 -3.34 -9.60
N HIS A 280 11.49 -4.51 -9.71
CA HIS A 280 10.46 -4.94 -8.75
C HIS A 280 11.01 -5.08 -7.33
N TYR A 281 12.22 -5.64 -7.21
CA TYR A 281 13.04 -5.57 -6.00
C TYR A 281 14.46 -5.20 -6.42
N VAL A 282 14.94 -4.04 -5.99
CA VAL A 282 16.26 -3.54 -6.38
C VAL A 282 17.29 -4.18 -5.47
N ARG A 283 18.23 -4.93 -6.06
CA ARG A 283 19.49 -5.37 -5.42
C ARG A 283 20.66 -4.85 -6.22
N PHE A 284 21.72 -4.52 -5.53
CA PHE A 284 22.97 -4.04 -6.11
C PHE A 284 23.88 -5.23 -6.43
N LYS A 285 24.51 -5.19 -7.60
CA LYS A 285 25.48 -6.18 -8.06
C LYS A 285 26.89 -5.85 -7.58
N SER A 286 27.18 -4.58 -7.32
CA SER A 286 28.47 -4.11 -6.82
C SER A 286 28.34 -2.84 -5.97
N ALA A 287 29.41 -2.49 -5.25
CA ALA A 287 29.46 -1.26 -4.47
C ALA A 287 29.39 -0.02 -5.37
N GLU A 288 29.96 -0.09 -6.58
CA GLU A 288 29.95 0.99 -7.56
C GLU A 288 28.53 1.25 -8.09
N GLU A 289 27.76 0.20 -8.41
CA GLU A 289 26.35 0.35 -8.81
C GLU A 289 25.53 0.99 -7.69
N ARG A 290 25.77 0.55 -6.44
CA ARG A 290 25.12 1.12 -5.26
C ARG A 290 25.46 2.60 -5.11
N GLN A 291 26.73 2.97 -5.22
CA GLN A 291 27.18 4.36 -5.09
C GLN A 291 26.61 5.25 -6.22
N GLU A 292 26.63 4.79 -7.47
CA GLU A 292 26.05 5.53 -8.60
C GLU A 292 24.55 5.80 -8.37
N MET A 293 23.81 4.76 -7.97
CA MET A 293 22.38 4.88 -7.67
C MET A 293 22.13 5.79 -6.45
N GLN A 294 22.93 5.65 -5.39
CA GLN A 294 22.80 6.48 -4.19
C GLN A 294 22.96 7.96 -4.53
N VAL A 295 23.99 8.32 -5.31
CA VAL A 295 24.25 9.71 -5.69
C VAL A 295 23.12 10.27 -6.56
N ALA A 296 22.69 9.53 -7.58
CA ALA A 296 21.66 10.00 -8.49
C ALA A 296 20.30 10.17 -7.78
N LEU A 297 19.87 9.16 -7.03
CA LEU A 297 18.58 9.19 -6.33
C LEU A 297 18.57 10.21 -5.19
N ALA A 298 19.68 10.39 -4.48
CA ALA A 298 19.75 11.43 -3.44
C ALA A 298 19.55 12.83 -4.05
N ALA A 299 20.13 13.10 -5.22
CA ALA A 299 19.92 14.37 -5.92
C ALA A 299 18.45 14.55 -6.34
N GLU A 300 17.83 13.51 -6.91
CA GLU A 300 16.41 13.53 -7.34
C GLU A 300 15.44 13.70 -6.16
N LEU A 301 15.78 13.15 -4.99
CA LEU A 301 14.98 13.24 -3.77
C LEU A 301 15.32 14.45 -2.90
N GLY A 302 16.27 15.29 -3.30
CA GLY A 302 16.73 16.45 -2.52
C GLY A 302 17.32 16.06 -1.15
N ILE A 303 18.09 14.98 -1.10
CA ILE A 303 18.76 14.46 0.09
C ILE A 303 20.23 14.92 0.08
N ASP A 304 20.69 15.48 1.20
CA ASP A 304 22.12 15.70 1.44
C ASP A 304 22.78 14.39 1.88
N LEU A 305 23.70 13.88 1.06
CA LEU A 305 24.42 12.64 1.34
C LEU A 305 25.29 12.72 2.59
N THR A 306 25.77 13.90 2.97
CA THR A 306 26.58 14.06 4.20
C THR A 306 25.76 13.84 5.47
N ALA A 307 24.43 13.98 5.37
CA ALA A 307 23.50 13.65 6.46
C ALA A 307 23.25 12.14 6.57
N MET A 308 23.42 11.36 5.49
CA MET A 308 23.26 9.91 5.51
C MET A 308 24.35 9.19 6.29
N GLU A 309 25.59 9.69 6.27
CA GLU A 309 26.72 9.07 6.97
C GLU A 309 26.62 9.23 8.51
N ARG A 310 25.69 10.06 8.99
CA ARG A 310 25.48 10.36 10.41
C ARG A 310 24.24 9.68 11.02
N ALA A 311 23.43 8.99 10.21
CA ALA A 311 22.18 8.32 10.57
C ALA A 311 22.32 6.79 10.56
#